data_AF-A0A2V8B9P3-F1
#
_entry.id   AF-A0A2V8B9P3-F1
#
_cell.length_a   1.000
_cell.length_b   1.000
_cell.length_c   1.000
_cell.angle_alpha   90.00
_cell.angle_beta   90.00
_cell.angle_gamma   90.00
#
_symmetry.space_group_name_H-M   'P 1'
#
loop_
_entity.id
_entity.type
_entity.pdbx_description
1 polymer ?
#
loop_
_entity_poly.entity_id
_entity_poly.type
_entity_poly.pdbx_seq_one_letter_code
_entity_poly.pdbx_strand_id
1 'polypeptide(L)'
;MSLLSSEQATAYLLCGECEERFNSGGETWVLKNCWHSEVDFPLRSNVIAIAPSPLSTPGFTIFESVCSEAIDAVKLTYFGVSIFWRASVHDWVLMRQQPKRLELSPYEEPLRLFLLEQAGFPSDALMIISVTSAMDRMRNMLMTFPFLKSRQPEFRQYRFTIPGITFQLFVGKNTPYALRRLSIQSPERHILMTPDVDDLNMLDGATLISKTRKVGALARPDQSKKKRQ
;
A
#
# COMPACT_ATOMS: atom_id res chain seq x y z
N MET A 1 5.43 -1.39 -10.91
CA MET A 1 5.78 -2.81 -11.06
C MET A 1 4.83 -3.63 -10.21
N SER A 2 4.31 -4.75 -10.70
CA SER A 2 3.41 -5.65 -9.95
C SER A 2 4.01 -7.05 -9.86
N LEU A 3 3.79 -7.72 -8.72
CA LEU A 3 4.42 -8.97 -8.35
C LEU A 3 3.35 -10.00 -7.96
N LEU A 4 3.59 -11.24 -8.39
CA LEU A 4 2.99 -12.47 -7.88
C LEU A 4 4.13 -13.38 -7.36
N SER A 5 5.13 -12.78 -6.70
CA SER A 5 6.40 -13.38 -6.29
C SER A 5 6.82 -12.84 -4.93
N SER A 6 7.48 -13.67 -4.11
CA SER A 6 8.03 -13.31 -2.79
C SER A 6 9.41 -12.65 -2.86
N GLU A 7 9.91 -12.29 -4.05
CA GLU A 7 11.19 -11.59 -4.18
C GLU A 7 11.11 -10.20 -3.52
N GLN A 8 11.98 -9.96 -2.54
CA GLN A 8 12.08 -8.70 -1.82
C GLN A 8 13.10 -7.79 -2.51
N ALA A 9 12.78 -6.50 -2.62
CA ALA A 9 13.76 -5.49 -3.03
C ALA A 9 14.66 -5.20 -1.82
N THR A 10 15.94 -5.58 -1.88
CA THR A 10 16.88 -5.40 -0.77
C THR A 10 18.04 -4.50 -1.17
N ALA A 11 18.40 -3.55 -0.31
CA ALA A 11 19.56 -2.67 -0.45
C ALA A 11 20.12 -2.33 0.93
N TYR A 12 21.43 -2.06 1.04
CA TYR A 12 22.03 -1.55 2.27
C TYR A 12 21.80 -0.04 2.37
N LEU A 13 20.57 0.35 2.70
CA LEU A 13 20.13 1.75 2.75
C LEU A 13 20.24 2.34 4.16
N LEU A 14 19.97 1.53 5.19
CA LEU A 14 19.85 1.98 6.57
C LEU A 14 20.85 1.25 7.47
N CYS A 15 21.23 1.89 8.57
CA CYS A 15 21.93 1.20 9.65
C CYS A 15 20.98 0.24 10.38
N GLY A 16 21.52 -0.70 11.15
CA GLY A 16 20.71 -1.70 11.87
C GLY A 16 19.68 -1.09 12.83
N GLU A 17 20.00 0.04 13.48
CA GLU A 17 19.05 0.74 14.35
C GLU A 17 17.86 1.32 13.56
N CYS A 18 18.12 1.89 12.38
CA CYS A 18 17.07 2.41 11.52
C CYS A 18 16.21 1.29 10.91
N GLU A 19 16.80 0.14 10.56
CA GLU A 19 16.03 -1.05 10.14
C GLU A 19 15.13 -1.55 11.27
N GLU A 20 15.67 -1.67 12.49
CA GLU A 20 14.88 -2.12 13.64
C GLU A 20 13.77 -1.15 14.03
N ARG A 21 14.01 0.16 13.88
CA ARG A 21 12.98 1.18 14.02
C ARG A 21 11.84 0.97 13.02
N PHE A 22 12.14 0.60 11.78
CA PHE A 22 11.11 0.34 10.77
C PHE A 22 10.37 -0.99 11.03
N ASN A 23 11.08 -2.01 11.50
CA ASN A 23 10.50 -3.28 11.93
C ASN A 23 9.48 -3.09 13.05
N SER A 24 9.93 -2.54 14.17
CA SER A 24 9.11 -2.31 15.37
C SER A 24 8.05 -1.22 15.16
N GLY A 25 8.34 -0.21 14.35
CA GLY A 25 7.45 0.91 14.03
C GLY A 25 6.25 0.54 13.17
N GLY A 26 6.32 -0.55 12.41
CA GLY A 26 5.13 -1.03 11.70
C GLY A 26 5.30 -2.28 10.85
N GLU A 27 6.49 -2.56 10.31
CA GLU A 27 6.66 -3.64 9.33
C GLU A 27 6.30 -5.02 9.90
N THR A 28 6.76 -5.36 11.11
CA THR A 28 6.40 -6.64 11.75
C THR A 28 4.89 -6.76 11.97
N TRP A 29 4.25 -5.69 12.44
CA TRP A 29 2.81 -5.72 12.73
C TRP A 29 1.99 -5.80 11.43
N VAL A 30 2.32 -4.99 10.43
CA VAL A 30 1.58 -4.97 9.15
C VAL A 30 1.73 -6.30 8.42
N LEU A 31 2.95 -6.87 8.35
CA LEU A 31 3.15 -8.18 7.74
C LEU A 31 2.45 -9.29 8.51
N LYS A 32 2.39 -9.22 9.84
CA LYS A 32 1.62 -10.20 10.63
C LYS A 32 0.11 -10.10 10.36
N ASN A 33 -0.41 -8.92 10.06
CA ASN A 33 -1.85 -8.67 9.94
C ASN A 33 -2.35 -8.55 8.48
N CYS A 34 -1.47 -8.59 7.48
CA CYS A 34 -1.86 -8.60 6.07
C CYS A 34 -2.48 -9.95 5.67
N TRP A 35 -2.87 -10.08 4.40
CA TRP A 35 -3.41 -11.33 3.90
C TRP A 35 -2.30 -12.38 3.78
N HIS A 36 -2.54 -13.57 4.33
CA HIS A 36 -1.65 -14.74 4.23
C HIS A 36 -2.26 -15.86 3.40
N SER A 37 -3.58 -16.02 3.50
CA SER A 37 -4.32 -17.04 2.77
C SER A 37 -5.82 -16.72 2.72
N GLU A 38 -6.59 -17.50 1.96
CA GLU A 38 -8.05 -17.36 1.84
C GLU A 38 -8.81 -17.52 3.16
N VAL A 39 -8.14 -17.99 4.23
CA VAL A 39 -8.68 -18.15 5.58
C VAL A 39 -7.94 -17.33 6.64
N ASP A 40 -6.86 -16.62 6.27
CA ASP A 40 -6.02 -15.89 7.21
C ASP A 40 -5.72 -14.49 6.70
N PHE A 41 -6.47 -13.52 7.24
CA PHE A 41 -6.26 -12.10 7.02
C PHE A 41 -6.69 -11.30 8.27
N PRO A 42 -5.81 -11.21 9.29
CA PRO A 42 -6.18 -10.68 10.59
C PRO A 42 -6.69 -9.25 10.58
N LEU A 43 -6.06 -8.34 9.82
CA LEU A 43 -6.53 -6.95 9.72
C LEU A 43 -7.96 -6.88 9.19
N ARG A 44 -8.28 -7.63 8.12
CA ARG A 44 -9.61 -7.64 7.55
C ARG A 44 -10.65 -8.17 8.54
N SER A 45 -10.35 -9.28 9.23
CA SER A 45 -11.23 -9.83 10.26
C SER A 45 -11.54 -8.81 11.36
N ASN A 46 -10.55 -8.05 11.80
CA ASN A 46 -10.73 -6.99 12.79
C ASN A 46 -11.52 -5.80 12.25
N VAL A 47 -11.30 -5.43 10.98
CA VAL A 47 -12.02 -4.33 10.32
C VAL A 47 -13.51 -4.67 10.17
N ILE A 48 -13.86 -5.86 9.67
CA ILE A 48 -15.27 -6.24 9.46
C ILE A 48 -16.03 -6.52 10.76
N ALA A 49 -15.33 -6.66 11.88
CA ALA A 49 -15.94 -6.77 13.20
C ALA A 49 -16.41 -5.40 13.75
N ILE A 50 -15.95 -4.29 13.16
CA ILE A 50 -16.40 -2.94 13.50
C ILE A 50 -17.70 -2.62 12.73
N ALA A 51 -18.63 -1.93 13.38
CA ALA A 51 -19.81 -1.41 12.70
C ALA A 51 -19.42 -0.37 11.63
N PRO A 52 -19.97 -0.42 10.40
CA PRO A 52 -19.70 0.60 9.39
C PRO A 52 -20.02 2.01 9.88
N SER A 53 -19.17 2.97 9.53
CA SER A 53 -19.39 4.39 9.80
C SER A 53 -20.67 4.87 9.11
N PRO A 54 -21.41 5.84 9.68
CA PRO A 54 -22.54 6.51 9.02
C PRO A 54 -22.18 7.17 7.69
N LEU A 55 -20.89 7.38 7.40
CA LEU A 55 -20.40 7.92 6.14
C LEU A 55 -20.36 6.88 5.01
N SER A 56 -20.58 5.60 5.33
CA SER A 56 -20.59 4.53 4.34
C SER A 56 -21.72 4.71 3.34
N THR A 57 -21.46 4.37 2.09
CA THR A 57 -22.46 4.34 1.01
C THR A 57 -22.45 2.97 0.34
N PRO A 58 -23.49 2.59 -0.41
CA PRO A 58 -23.48 1.33 -1.16
C PRO A 58 -22.20 1.19 -2.01
N GLY A 59 -21.48 0.08 -1.88
CA GLY A 59 -20.21 -0.17 -2.58
C GLY A 59 -18.96 0.51 -1.98
N PHE A 60 -19.12 1.32 -0.93
CA PHE A 60 -18.04 2.04 -0.29
C PHE A 60 -18.23 2.03 1.23
N THR A 61 -17.60 1.06 1.90
CA THR A 61 -17.72 0.88 3.34
C THR A 61 -16.56 1.55 4.04
N ILE A 62 -16.86 2.35 5.06
CA ILE A 62 -15.89 3.06 5.87
C ILE A 62 -15.95 2.48 7.29
N PHE A 63 -14.80 2.20 7.86
CA PHE A 63 -14.67 1.74 9.24
C PHE A 63 -13.83 2.73 10.04
N GLU A 64 -14.25 2.97 11.28
CA GLU A 64 -13.55 3.84 12.22
C GLU A 64 -12.61 2.98 13.06
N SER A 65 -11.33 2.94 12.71
CA SER A 65 -10.39 1.99 13.34
C SER A 65 -10.19 2.24 14.83
N VAL A 66 -10.51 3.45 15.31
CA VAL A 66 -10.54 3.77 16.74
C VAL A 66 -11.50 2.90 17.55
N CYS A 67 -12.47 2.24 16.92
CA CYS A 67 -13.42 1.33 17.56
C CYS A 67 -12.83 -0.08 17.82
N SER A 68 -11.55 -0.34 17.50
CA SER A 68 -10.90 -1.61 17.77
C SER A 68 -9.43 -1.44 18.14
N GLU A 69 -9.07 -1.85 19.35
CA GLU A 69 -7.67 -1.89 19.81
C GLU A 69 -6.81 -2.89 19.01
N ALA A 70 -7.44 -3.84 18.33
CA ALA A 70 -6.75 -4.81 17.47
C ALA A 70 -6.24 -4.20 16.15
N ILE A 71 -6.58 -2.94 15.86
CA ILE A 71 -6.14 -2.21 14.67
C ILE A 71 -5.21 -1.08 15.08
N ASP A 72 -3.94 -1.19 14.68
CA ASP A 72 -2.94 -0.17 14.96
C ASP A 72 -2.76 0.77 13.76
N ALA A 73 -3.59 1.81 13.71
CA ALA A 73 -3.54 2.86 12.68
C ALA A 73 -2.20 3.62 12.65
N VAL A 74 -1.50 3.72 13.77
CA VAL A 74 -0.18 4.39 13.84
C VAL A 74 0.85 3.53 13.12
N LYS A 75 0.89 2.22 13.39
CA LYS A 75 1.78 1.28 12.71
C LYS A 75 1.49 1.16 11.22
N LEU A 76 0.20 1.16 10.83
CA LEU A 76 -0.21 1.22 9.44
C LEU A 76 0.31 2.48 8.73
N THR A 77 0.14 3.65 9.35
CA THR A 77 0.65 4.91 8.82
C THR A 77 2.17 4.89 8.69
N TYR A 78 2.86 4.46 9.75
CA TYR A 78 4.32 4.41 9.82
C TYR A 78 4.89 3.52 8.70
N PHE A 79 4.36 2.30 8.57
CA PHE A 79 4.73 1.38 7.49
C PHE A 79 4.48 1.97 6.10
N GLY A 80 3.32 2.58 5.88
CA GLY A 80 2.99 3.24 4.62
C GLY A 80 4.02 4.30 4.26
N VAL A 81 4.35 5.19 5.20
CA VAL A 81 5.31 6.27 5.00
C VAL A 81 6.71 5.71 4.77
N SER A 82 7.14 4.71 5.54
CA SER A 82 8.48 4.14 5.41
C SER A 82 8.71 3.56 4.02
N ILE A 83 7.70 2.90 3.44
CA ILE A 83 7.77 2.36 2.08
C ILE A 83 7.85 3.47 1.02
N PHE A 84 7.01 4.51 1.13
CA PHE A 84 7.06 5.64 0.18
C PHE A 84 8.39 6.39 0.24
N TRP A 85 8.89 6.66 1.45
CA TRP A 85 10.17 7.34 1.66
C TRP A 85 11.34 6.52 1.12
N ARG A 86 11.43 5.23 1.46
CA ARG A 86 12.47 4.33 0.91
C ARG A 86 12.45 4.31 -0.63
N ALA A 87 11.26 4.35 -1.23
CA ALA A 87 11.11 4.40 -2.69
C ALA A 87 11.49 5.75 -3.32
N SER A 88 11.64 6.84 -2.55
CA SER A 88 12.08 8.15 -3.06
C SER A 88 13.58 8.40 -2.93
N VAL A 89 14.24 7.77 -1.94
CA VAL A 89 15.65 8.03 -1.62
C VAL A 89 16.64 7.06 -2.26
N HIS A 90 16.17 6.00 -2.92
CA HIS A 90 17.04 4.97 -3.50
C HIS A 90 16.52 4.47 -4.86
N ASP A 91 17.44 4.20 -5.78
CA ASP A 91 17.15 3.57 -7.07
C ASP A 91 17.13 2.04 -6.90
N TRP A 92 15.94 1.50 -6.67
CA TRP A 92 15.77 0.07 -6.37
C TRP A 92 15.95 -0.81 -7.61
N VAL A 93 16.47 -2.02 -7.39
CA VAL A 93 16.49 -3.09 -8.38
C VAL A 93 15.64 -4.23 -7.86
N LEU A 94 14.66 -4.67 -8.65
CA LEU A 94 13.75 -5.76 -8.31
C LEU A 94 13.47 -6.61 -9.54
N MET A 95 13.59 -7.93 -9.46
CA MET A 95 13.42 -8.87 -10.58
C MET A 95 14.22 -8.45 -11.84
N ARG A 96 15.44 -7.92 -11.66
CA ARG A 96 16.30 -7.36 -12.73
C ARG A 96 15.69 -6.15 -13.46
N GLN A 97 14.72 -5.48 -12.85
CA GLN A 97 14.18 -4.21 -13.33
C GLN A 97 14.47 -3.09 -12.35
N GLN A 98 14.53 -1.87 -12.86
CA GLN A 98 14.71 -0.66 -12.07
C GLN A 98 13.40 0.13 -12.08
N PRO A 99 12.50 -0.08 -11.08
CA PRO A 99 11.35 0.79 -10.92
C PRO A 99 11.80 2.25 -10.83
N LYS A 100 11.02 3.16 -11.43
CA LYS A 100 11.31 4.59 -11.35
C LYS A 100 11.24 5.03 -9.89
N ARG A 101 12.33 5.65 -9.40
CA ARG A 101 12.39 6.30 -8.10
C ARG A 101 11.26 7.32 -7.96
N LEU A 102 10.62 7.35 -6.80
CA LEU A 102 9.57 8.33 -6.53
C LEU A 102 10.17 9.73 -6.39
N GLU A 103 9.47 10.70 -6.94
CA GLU A 103 9.78 12.12 -6.74
C GLU A 103 8.80 12.65 -5.70
N LEU A 104 9.20 12.66 -4.42
CA LEU A 104 8.36 13.15 -3.32
C LEU A 104 8.60 14.61 -2.98
N SER A 105 9.57 15.29 -3.59
CA SER A 105 9.88 16.70 -3.28
C SER A 105 8.64 17.61 -3.36
N PRO A 106 8.38 18.49 -2.37
CA PRO A 106 9.22 18.78 -1.18
C PRO A 106 8.94 17.90 0.07
N TYR A 107 8.12 16.85 -0.03
CA TYR A 107 7.60 16.07 1.10
C TYR A 107 8.55 14.98 1.60
N GLU A 108 9.66 14.70 0.90
CA GLU A 108 10.63 13.69 1.32
C GLU A 108 11.19 13.96 2.72
N GLU A 109 11.63 15.21 2.98
CA GLU A 109 12.23 15.59 4.26
C GLU A 109 11.20 15.61 5.41
N PRO A 110 10.00 16.21 5.28
CA PRO A 110 8.96 16.10 6.29
C PRO A 110 8.59 14.65 6.65
N LEU A 111 8.52 13.75 5.65
CA LEU A 111 8.25 12.33 5.89
C LEU A 111 9.44 11.64 6.57
N ARG A 112 10.68 12.01 6.25
CA ARG A 112 11.88 11.54 6.96
C ARG A 112 11.84 11.93 8.43
N LEU A 113 11.51 13.19 8.73
CA LEU A 113 11.41 13.70 10.10
C LEU A 113 10.29 13.01 10.89
N PHE A 114 9.16 12.72 10.25
CA PHE A 114 8.10 11.90 10.83
C PHE A 114 8.60 10.48 11.18
N LEU A 115 9.30 9.82 10.26
CA LEU A 115 9.84 8.47 10.49
C LEU A 115 10.88 8.42 11.62
N LEU A 116 11.61 9.51 11.82
CA LEU A 116 12.55 9.67 12.94
C LEU A 116 11.90 10.17 14.23
N GLU A 117 10.57 10.34 14.25
CA GLU A 117 9.81 10.87 15.40
C GLU A 117 10.27 12.27 15.83
N GLN A 118 10.87 13.02 14.89
CA GLN A 118 11.35 14.40 15.10
C GLN A 118 10.28 15.44 14.73
N ALA A 119 9.24 15.02 14.01
CA ALA A 119 8.10 15.84 13.65
C ALA A 119 6.81 15.00 13.57
N GLY A 120 5.65 15.68 13.64
CA GLY A 120 4.36 15.04 13.37
C GLY A 120 4.17 14.72 11.88
N PHE A 121 3.10 13.99 11.56
CA PHE A 121 2.73 13.71 10.18
C PHE A 121 2.46 15.03 9.41
N PRO A 122 2.96 15.22 8.17
CA PRO A 122 2.85 16.49 7.46
C PRO A 122 1.40 16.94 7.24
N SER A 123 1.06 18.19 7.56
CA SER A 123 -0.31 18.72 7.47
C SER A 123 -0.84 18.82 6.04
N ASP A 124 0.05 18.94 5.06
CA ASP A 124 -0.24 18.98 3.63
C ASP A 124 -0.07 17.60 2.95
N ALA A 125 0.03 16.54 3.75
CA ALA A 125 -0.10 15.16 3.32
C ALA A 125 -1.34 14.51 3.97
N LEU A 126 -1.78 13.40 3.39
CA LEU A 126 -2.73 12.47 4.01
C LEU A 126 -2.52 11.08 3.45
N MET A 127 -2.91 10.06 4.23
CA MET A 127 -2.88 8.68 3.80
C MET A 127 -4.26 8.06 3.88
N ILE A 128 -4.66 7.39 2.80
CA ILE A 128 -5.85 6.56 2.74
C ILE A 128 -5.41 5.11 2.68
N ILE A 129 -6.00 4.29 3.55
CA ILE A 129 -5.73 2.85 3.64
C ILE A 129 -7.00 2.10 3.27
N SER A 130 -6.86 1.17 2.35
CA SER A 130 -7.96 0.31 1.90
C SER A 130 -7.61 -1.14 2.15
N VAL A 131 -8.55 -1.86 2.76
CA VAL A 131 -8.49 -3.31 2.97
C VAL A 131 -9.44 -3.95 1.97
N THR A 132 -8.98 -5.01 1.31
CA THR A 132 -9.78 -5.69 0.30
C THR A 132 -11.07 -6.26 0.89
N SER A 133 -12.13 -6.24 0.09
CA SER A 133 -13.45 -6.70 0.52
C SER A 133 -13.58 -8.22 0.50
N ALA A 134 -12.91 -8.88 -0.44
CA ALA A 134 -12.96 -10.32 -0.66
C ALA A 134 -11.75 -11.06 -0.05
N MET A 135 -11.91 -12.36 0.19
CA MET A 135 -10.82 -13.24 0.66
C MET A 135 -10.12 -14.01 -0.47
N ASP A 136 -10.56 -13.86 -1.72
CA ASP A 136 -10.03 -14.66 -2.82
C ASP A 136 -8.55 -14.36 -3.08
N ARG A 137 -7.81 -15.40 -3.42
CA ARG A 137 -6.36 -15.30 -3.65
C ARG A 137 -5.99 -14.30 -4.74
N MET A 138 -6.75 -14.21 -5.82
CA MET A 138 -6.37 -13.41 -6.99
C MET A 138 -6.33 -11.92 -6.68
N ARG A 139 -7.31 -11.40 -5.94
CA ARG A 139 -7.33 -10.00 -5.49
C ARG A 139 -6.28 -9.74 -4.42
N ASN A 140 -6.12 -10.67 -3.49
CA ASN A 140 -5.33 -10.45 -2.29
C ASN A 140 -3.84 -10.70 -2.43
N MET A 141 -3.39 -11.52 -3.37
CA MET A 141 -1.95 -11.82 -3.50
C MET A 141 -1.15 -10.73 -4.22
N LEU A 142 -1.82 -9.69 -4.74
CA LEU A 142 -1.17 -8.65 -5.53
C LEU A 142 -0.24 -7.80 -4.66
N MET A 143 0.99 -7.65 -5.11
CA MET A 143 1.92 -6.64 -4.58
C MET A 143 2.30 -5.67 -5.68
N THR A 144 2.42 -4.38 -5.35
CA THR A 144 2.92 -3.36 -6.27
C THR A 144 4.02 -2.55 -5.62
N PHE A 145 5.08 -2.26 -6.39
CA PHE A 145 6.10 -1.31 -5.97
C PHE A 145 5.52 0.11 -5.99
N PRO A 146 5.86 1.00 -5.03
CA PRO A 146 5.35 2.37 -5.00
C PRO A 146 5.48 3.10 -6.33
N PHE A 147 4.40 3.76 -6.75
CA PHE A 147 4.34 4.48 -8.02
C PHE A 147 3.48 5.75 -7.92
N LEU A 148 3.74 6.71 -8.80
CA LEU A 148 2.87 7.87 -9.00
C LEU A 148 1.60 7.40 -9.72
N LYS A 149 0.46 7.43 -9.02
CA LYS A 149 -0.85 7.04 -9.57
C LYS A 149 -1.51 8.18 -10.33
N SER A 150 -1.50 9.38 -9.77
CA SER A 150 -2.14 10.55 -10.36
C SER A 150 -1.39 11.83 -10.07
N ARG A 151 -1.44 12.75 -11.05
CA ARG A 151 -0.88 14.10 -10.99
C ARG A 151 -2.00 15.08 -11.28
N GLN A 152 -2.54 15.68 -10.23
CA GLN A 152 -3.54 16.75 -10.33
C GLN A 152 -2.87 18.12 -10.17
N PRO A 153 -3.49 19.23 -10.58
CA PRO A 153 -2.90 20.55 -10.34
C PRO A 153 -2.55 20.81 -8.86
N GLU A 154 -3.41 20.35 -7.95
CA GLU A 154 -3.37 20.67 -6.52
C GLU A 154 -2.59 19.66 -5.66
N PHE A 155 -2.49 18.41 -6.13
CA PHE A 155 -1.89 17.32 -5.36
C PHE A 155 -1.26 16.24 -6.25
N ARG A 156 -0.46 15.39 -5.62
CA ARG A 156 0.06 14.14 -6.19
C ARG A 156 -0.51 12.99 -5.39
N GLN A 157 -0.82 11.89 -6.06
CA GLN A 157 -1.25 10.65 -5.43
C GLN A 157 -0.24 9.57 -5.77
N TYR A 158 0.36 8.99 -4.73
CA TYR A 158 1.24 7.84 -4.81
C TYR A 158 0.50 6.63 -4.26
N ARG A 159 0.79 5.45 -4.80
CA ARG A 159 0.12 4.22 -4.40
C ARG A 159 1.09 3.05 -4.36
N PHE A 160 0.86 2.15 -3.43
CA PHE A 160 1.35 0.78 -3.48
C PHE A 160 0.35 -0.17 -2.82
N THR A 161 0.54 -1.46 -3.06
CA THR A 161 -0.31 -2.52 -2.53
C THR A 161 0.60 -3.63 -2.02
N ILE A 162 0.27 -4.14 -0.85
CA ILE A 162 0.78 -5.42 -0.32
C ILE A 162 -0.41 -6.38 -0.20
N PRO A 163 -0.21 -7.65 0.18
CA PRO A 163 -1.32 -8.59 0.16
C PRO A 163 -2.52 -8.12 0.99
N GLY A 164 -3.65 -7.89 0.31
CA GLY A 164 -4.91 -7.43 0.89
C GLY A 164 -4.98 -5.97 1.35
N ILE A 165 -3.89 -5.18 1.27
CA ILE A 165 -3.85 -3.81 1.80
C ILE A 165 -3.28 -2.84 0.77
N THR A 166 -4.01 -1.76 0.50
CA THR A 166 -3.59 -0.70 -0.41
C THR A 166 -3.34 0.59 0.35
N PHE A 167 -2.18 1.18 0.10
CA PHE A 167 -1.74 2.43 0.70
C PHE A 167 -1.73 3.53 -0.36
N GLN A 168 -2.39 4.64 -0.07
CA GLN A 168 -2.49 5.79 -0.95
C GLN A 168 -2.02 7.03 -0.21
N LEU A 169 -0.87 7.58 -0.63
CA LEU A 169 -0.33 8.81 -0.08
C LEU A 169 -0.71 9.96 -1.02
N PHE A 170 -1.37 10.97 -0.47
CA PHE A 170 -1.65 12.22 -1.16
C PHE A 170 -0.78 13.31 -0.54
N VAL A 171 -0.13 14.09 -1.40
CA VAL A 171 0.68 15.24 -0.98
C VAL A 171 0.30 16.45 -1.81
N GLY A 172 0.03 17.57 -1.15
CA GLY A 172 -0.49 18.77 -1.76
C GLY A 172 -1.20 19.66 -0.75
N LYS A 173 -0.85 20.95 -0.75
CA LYS A 173 -1.46 21.97 0.13
C LYS A 173 -2.99 22.03 -0.01
N ASN A 174 -3.49 21.82 -1.23
CA ASN A 174 -4.91 21.96 -1.58
C ASN A 174 -5.60 20.61 -1.80
N THR A 175 -5.21 19.56 -1.05
CA THR A 175 -5.89 18.27 -1.15
C THR A 175 -7.36 18.39 -0.68
N PRO A 176 -8.35 17.92 -1.46
CA PRO A 176 -9.77 18.07 -1.15
C PRO A 176 -10.17 17.64 0.27
N TYR A 177 -11.06 18.40 0.91
CA TYR A 177 -11.54 18.12 2.27
C TYR A 177 -12.13 16.71 2.41
N ALA A 178 -12.85 16.23 1.38
CA ALA A 178 -13.41 14.89 1.36
C ALA A 178 -12.32 13.80 1.54
N LEU A 179 -11.15 13.96 0.90
CA LEU A 179 -10.04 13.01 1.05
C LEU A 179 -9.40 13.10 2.44
N ARG A 180 -9.31 14.31 3.02
CA ARG A 180 -8.81 14.49 4.40
C ARG A 180 -9.70 13.81 5.42
N ARG A 181 -11.01 13.89 5.24
CA ARG A 181 -11.98 13.22 6.11
C ARG A 181 -11.83 11.70 6.06
N LEU A 182 -11.49 11.13 4.90
CA LEU A 182 -11.29 9.68 4.73
C LEU A 182 -9.89 9.19 5.12
N SER A 183 -9.00 10.08 5.57
CA SER A 183 -7.63 9.70 5.89
C SER A 183 -7.53 8.95 7.21
N ILE A 184 -6.52 8.10 7.33
CA ILE A 184 -6.15 7.42 8.58
C ILE A 184 -5.67 8.44 9.65
N GLN A 185 -5.34 9.68 9.24
CA GLN A 185 -5.02 10.80 10.12
C GLN A 185 -6.26 11.54 10.65
N SER A 186 -7.48 11.21 10.19
CA SER A 186 -8.70 11.78 10.79
C SER A 186 -8.85 11.34 12.25
N PRO A 187 -9.64 12.05 13.08
CA PRO A 187 -9.90 11.62 14.46
C PRO A 187 -10.42 10.18 14.57
N GLU A 188 -11.24 9.76 13.60
CA GLU A 188 -11.85 8.42 13.51
C GLU A 188 -10.91 7.36 12.89
N ARG A 189 -9.79 7.81 12.29
CA ARG A 189 -8.76 6.96 11.66
C ARG A 189 -9.37 5.98 10.67
N HIS A 190 -9.96 6.52 9.61
CA HIS A 190 -10.76 5.72 8.68
C HIS A 190 -9.94 4.66 7.93
N ILE A 191 -10.54 3.46 7.81
CA ILE A 191 -10.11 2.39 6.92
C ILE A 191 -11.25 2.13 5.93
N LEU A 192 -10.90 2.01 4.65
CA LEU A 192 -11.88 1.83 3.58
C LEU A 192 -11.94 0.38 3.11
N MET A 193 -13.13 -0.05 2.71
CA MET A 193 -13.34 -1.31 2.01
C MET A 193 -14.29 -1.06 0.84
N THR A 194 -13.79 -1.19 -0.37
CA THR A 194 -14.56 -0.94 -1.60
C THR A 194 -14.12 -1.88 -2.72
N PRO A 195 -15.05 -2.57 -3.40
CA PRO A 195 -14.74 -3.40 -4.56
C PRO A 195 -14.02 -2.63 -5.67
N ASP A 196 -14.29 -1.32 -5.81
CA ASP A 196 -13.68 -0.49 -6.85
C ASP A 196 -12.16 -0.38 -6.69
N VAL A 197 -11.66 -0.32 -5.44
CA VAL A 197 -10.21 -0.33 -5.18
C VAL A 197 -9.63 -1.70 -5.51
N ASP A 198 -10.33 -2.79 -5.20
CA ASP A 198 -9.92 -4.15 -5.54
C ASP A 198 -9.78 -4.31 -7.07
N ASP A 199 -10.76 -3.82 -7.83
CA ASP A 199 -10.76 -3.88 -9.28
C ASP A 199 -9.67 -2.97 -9.87
N LEU A 200 -9.51 -1.74 -9.34
CA LEU A 200 -8.42 -0.82 -9.73
C LEU A 200 -7.04 -1.39 -9.42
N ASN A 201 -6.90 -2.18 -8.35
CA ASN A 201 -5.67 -2.90 -8.04
C ASN A 201 -5.37 -3.94 -9.11
N MET A 202 -6.36 -4.71 -9.54
CA MET A 202 -6.20 -5.66 -10.65
C MET A 202 -5.85 -4.98 -11.98
N LEU A 203 -6.51 -3.86 -12.31
CA LEU A 203 -6.21 -3.10 -13.54
C LEU A 203 -4.80 -2.51 -13.55
N ASP A 204 -4.40 -1.86 -12.46
CA ASP A 204 -3.05 -1.30 -12.36
C ASP A 204 -2.01 -2.42 -12.31
N GLY A 205 -2.30 -3.53 -11.63
CA GLY A 205 -1.47 -4.74 -11.63
C GLY A 205 -1.27 -5.30 -13.05
N ALA A 206 -2.33 -5.42 -13.83
CA ALA A 206 -2.27 -5.87 -15.23
C ALA A 206 -1.50 -4.89 -16.12
N THR A 207 -1.73 -3.58 -15.95
CA THR A 207 -1.02 -2.52 -16.70
C THR A 207 0.47 -2.50 -16.37
N LEU A 208 0.82 -2.74 -15.12
CA LEU A 208 2.21 -2.83 -14.69
C LEU A 208 2.87 -4.10 -15.22
N ILE A 209 2.17 -5.26 -15.22
CA ILE A 209 2.67 -6.50 -15.83
C ILE A 209 2.88 -6.32 -17.34
N SER A 210 1.96 -5.68 -18.06
CA SER A 210 2.07 -5.51 -19.52
C SER A 210 3.24 -4.62 -19.92
N LYS A 211 3.62 -3.67 -19.07
CA LYS A 211 4.81 -2.81 -19.22
C LYS A 211 6.10 -3.47 -18.74
N THR A 212 6.01 -4.55 -17.96
CA THR A 212 7.14 -5.29 -17.42
C THR A 212 7.62 -6.31 -18.45
N ARG A 213 8.89 -6.23 -18.88
CA ARG A 213 9.51 -7.27 -19.74
C ARG A 213 9.39 -8.62 -19.03
N LYS A 214 8.76 -9.63 -19.64
CA LYS A 214 8.61 -10.98 -19.04
C LYS A 214 9.99 -11.54 -18.70
N VAL A 215 10.21 -11.92 -17.44
CA VAL A 215 11.42 -12.63 -16.98
C VAL A 215 10.99 -13.89 -16.21
N GLY A 216 11.71 -15.00 -16.41
CA GLY A 216 11.46 -16.27 -15.70
C GLY A 216 10.33 -17.10 -16.30
N ALA A 217 9.74 -18.03 -15.52
CA ALA A 217 8.80 -19.07 -15.99
C ALA A 217 7.60 -18.56 -16.85
N LEU A 218 7.28 -17.27 -16.77
CA LEU A 218 6.30 -16.58 -17.64
C LEU A 218 6.76 -16.39 -19.10
N ALA A 219 8.03 -16.65 -19.41
CA ALA A 219 8.62 -16.60 -20.75
C ALA A 219 8.58 -17.96 -21.47
N ARG A 220 8.23 -19.07 -20.78
CA ARG A 220 8.05 -20.35 -21.45
C ARG A 220 6.64 -20.39 -22.07
N PRO A 221 6.50 -20.54 -23.39
CA PRO A 221 5.20 -20.83 -23.97
C PRO A 221 4.70 -22.15 -23.38
N ASP A 222 3.42 -22.18 -23.02
CA ASP A 222 2.70 -23.35 -22.55
C ASP A 222 2.83 -24.48 -23.61
N GLN A 223 3.66 -25.49 -23.34
CA GLN A 223 3.85 -26.65 -24.22
C GLN A 223 2.72 -27.70 -24.08
N SER A 224 1.59 -27.38 -23.45
CA SER A 224 0.48 -28.32 -23.24
C SER A 224 -0.41 -28.59 -24.48
N LYS A 225 -0.10 -28.04 -25.67
CA LYS A 225 -0.87 -28.31 -26.91
C LYS A 225 -0.02 -28.82 -28.08
N LYS A 226 0.72 -29.91 -27.89
CA LYS A 226 1.12 -30.82 -29.00
C LYS A 226 1.15 -32.26 -28.50
N LYS A 227 -0.02 -32.88 -28.37
CA LYS A 227 -0.22 -34.34 -28.44
C LYS A 227 -1.70 -34.65 -28.55
N ARG A 228 -2.24 -34.58 -29.78
CA ARG A 228 -3.35 -35.41 -30.24
C ARG A 228 -3.18 -35.65 -31.74
N GLN A 229 -2.89 -36.92 -32.03
CA GLN A 229 -3.05 -37.71 -33.27
C GLN A 229 -2.71 -37.04 -34.60
#